data_AF-A0A0A3ZBC7-F1
#
_entry.id   AF-A0A0A3ZBC7-F1
#
_cell.length_a   1.000
_cell.length_b   1.000
_cell.length_c   1.000
_cell.angle_alpha   90.00
_cell.angle_beta   90.00
_cell.angle_gamma   90.00
#
_symmetry.space_group_name_H-M   'P 1'
#
loop_
_entity.id
_entity.type
_entity.pdbx_description
1 polymer ?
#
loop_
_entity_poly.entity_id
_entity_poly.type
_entity_poly.pdbx_seq_one_letter_code
_entity_poly.pdbx_strand_id
1 'polypeptide(L)'
;MREGDWVGHTSTDEYRRTHYRYYPYYGRGFVQITWDYNYQAYSEKLGIDLVADPDKALDPDNALFILIDGFKNGVFTGKKLTDYVNSASTDFFHARRCINGLDHAEQIKGFAIDFLSNLDAGE
;
A
#
# COMPACT_ATOMS: atom_id res chain seq x y z
N MET A 1 0.53 -6.32 -7.74
CA MET A 1 1.67 -7.20 -7.42
C MET A 1 1.29 -8.08 -6.23
N ARG A 2 1.68 -9.36 -6.23
CA ARG A 2 1.58 -10.23 -5.04
C ARG A 2 2.91 -10.23 -4.30
N GLU A 3 2.87 -10.34 -2.98
CA GLU A 3 4.07 -10.46 -2.16
C GLU A 3 4.91 -11.65 -2.61
N GLY A 4 6.22 -11.43 -2.71
CA GLY A 4 7.15 -12.43 -3.23
C GLY A 4 7.25 -12.50 -4.75
N ASP A 5 6.57 -11.62 -5.49
CA ASP A 5 6.74 -11.50 -6.95
C ASP A 5 7.49 -10.22 -7.30
N TRP A 6 8.57 -10.35 -8.07
CA TRP A 6 9.32 -9.22 -8.65
C TRP A 6 9.93 -9.61 -10.00
N VAL A 7 10.57 -8.66 -10.69
CA VAL A 7 11.12 -8.91 -12.03
C VAL A 7 12.11 -10.09 -11.98
N GLY A 8 11.79 -11.17 -12.69
CA GLY A 8 12.59 -12.39 -12.73
C GLY A 8 12.36 -13.40 -11.61
N HIS A 9 11.38 -13.17 -10.72
CA HIS A 9 11.05 -14.08 -9.62
C HIS A 9 9.55 -14.12 -9.31
N THR A 10 9.03 -15.31 -9.06
CA THR A 10 7.63 -15.51 -8.65
C THR A 10 7.60 -16.55 -7.56
N SER A 11 7.05 -16.19 -6.41
CA SER A 11 6.86 -17.14 -5.30
C SER A 11 5.70 -18.08 -5.63
N THR A 12 5.85 -19.37 -5.32
CA THR A 12 4.75 -20.33 -5.46
C THR A 12 3.74 -20.16 -4.33
N ASP A 13 2.48 -20.55 -4.54
CA ASP A 13 1.48 -20.46 -3.48
C ASP A 13 1.83 -21.36 -2.28
N GLU A 14 2.39 -22.55 -2.52
CA GLU A 14 2.86 -23.44 -1.43
C GLU A 14 4.00 -22.81 -0.61
N TYR A 15 4.89 -22.06 -1.26
CA TYR A 15 5.91 -21.29 -0.56
C TYR A 15 5.27 -20.24 0.36
N ARG A 16 4.32 -19.46 -0.16
CA ARG A 16 3.59 -18.46 0.64
C ARG A 16 2.86 -19.10 1.81
N ARG A 17 2.19 -20.24 1.58
CA ARG A 17 1.44 -20.99 2.60
C ARG A 17 2.30 -21.41 3.78
N THR A 18 3.56 -21.76 3.52
CA THR A 18 4.48 -22.29 4.53
C THR A 18 5.39 -21.22 5.15
N HIS A 19 5.59 -20.08 4.50
CA HIS A 19 6.55 -19.06 4.93
C HIS A 19 5.91 -17.74 5.39
N TYR A 20 4.67 -17.45 4.98
CA TYR A 20 4.02 -16.18 5.32
C TYR A 20 3.07 -16.37 6.49
N ARG A 21 3.38 -15.68 7.60
CA ARG A 21 2.63 -15.73 8.87
C ARG A 21 1.14 -15.38 8.76
N TYR A 22 0.74 -14.71 7.68
CA TYR A 22 -0.60 -14.19 7.43
C TYR A 22 -1.23 -14.81 6.18
N TYR A 23 -0.70 -15.92 5.66
CA TYR A 23 -1.38 -16.62 4.57
C TYR A 23 -2.84 -16.97 4.97
N PRO A 24 -3.84 -16.79 4.08
CA PRO A 24 -3.75 -16.39 2.67
C PRO A 24 -3.70 -14.88 2.42
N TYR A 25 -3.76 -14.05 3.46
CA TYR A 25 -3.81 -12.59 3.44
C TYR A 25 -2.42 -11.93 3.36
N TYR A 26 -1.59 -12.43 2.46
CA TYR A 26 -0.29 -11.82 2.12
C TYR A 26 -0.44 -10.57 1.25
N GLY A 27 0.66 -9.84 1.07
CA GLY A 27 0.69 -8.55 0.37
C GLY A 27 0.07 -8.60 -1.03
N ARG A 28 -0.90 -7.74 -1.29
CA ARG A 28 -1.48 -7.54 -2.64
C ARG A 28 -1.68 -6.05 -2.95
N GLY A 29 -1.78 -5.74 -4.24
CA GLY A 29 -2.04 -4.39 -4.74
C GLY A 29 -0.85 -3.43 -4.59
N PHE A 30 -1.11 -2.13 -4.76
CA PHE A 30 -0.07 -1.08 -4.76
C PHE A 30 0.58 -0.88 -3.39
N VAL A 31 -0.19 -1.08 -2.32
CA VAL A 31 0.26 -0.83 -0.95
C VAL A 31 0.65 -2.11 -0.20
N GLN A 32 0.57 -3.27 -0.88
CA GLN A 32 0.84 -4.58 -0.27
C GLN A 32 0.03 -4.81 1.01
N ILE A 33 -1.31 -4.75 0.92
CA ILE A 33 -2.16 -5.01 2.09
C ILE A 33 -1.95 -6.43 2.62
N THR A 34 -1.79 -6.55 3.93
CA THR A 34 -1.55 -7.83 4.64
C THR A 34 -2.52 -7.98 5.80
N TRP A 35 -2.68 -9.20 6.30
CA TRP A 35 -3.54 -9.58 7.43
C TRP A 35 -5.04 -9.58 7.16
N ASP A 36 -5.72 -10.59 7.71
CA ASP A 36 -7.16 -10.82 7.62
C ASP A 36 -8.00 -9.60 7.98
N TYR A 37 -7.68 -8.91 9.08
CA TYR A 37 -8.44 -7.74 9.53
C TYR A 37 -8.41 -6.57 8.54
N ASN A 38 -7.31 -6.38 7.79
CA ASN A 38 -7.26 -5.36 6.75
C ASN A 38 -8.10 -5.75 5.53
N TYR A 39 -8.04 -7.02 5.13
CA TYR A 39 -8.89 -7.54 4.05
C TYR A 39 -10.37 -7.45 4.42
N GLN A 40 -10.73 -7.73 5.67
CA GLN A 40 -12.10 -7.54 6.17
C GLN A 40 -12.52 -6.07 6.14
N ALA A 41 -11.70 -5.16 6.69
CA ALA A 41 -12.02 -3.73 6.71
C ALA A 41 -12.24 -3.16 5.30
N TYR A 42 -11.43 -3.58 4.32
CA TYR A 42 -11.62 -3.15 2.93
C TYR A 42 -12.74 -3.90 2.21
N SER A 43 -13.09 -5.12 2.63
CA SER A 43 -14.29 -5.80 2.13
C SER A 43 -15.55 -4.97 2.43
N GLU A 44 -15.66 -4.47 3.65
CA GLU A 44 -16.77 -3.62 4.09
C GLU A 44 -16.80 -2.28 3.34
N LYS A 45 -15.64 -1.64 3.15
CA LYS A 45 -15.55 -0.34 2.45
C LYS A 45 -15.87 -0.44 0.95
N LEU A 46 -15.46 -1.52 0.30
CA LEU A 46 -15.66 -1.73 -1.14
C LEU A 46 -16.98 -2.45 -1.48
N GLY A 47 -17.63 -3.08 -0.50
CA GLY A 47 -18.82 -3.89 -0.73
C GLY A 47 -18.55 -5.18 -1.50
N ILE A 48 -17.30 -5.69 -1.46
CA ILE A 48 -16.87 -6.92 -2.11
C ILE A 48 -16.20 -7.83 -1.08
N ASP A 49 -16.33 -9.14 -1.24
CA ASP A 49 -15.67 -10.08 -0.33
C ASP A 49 -14.22 -10.30 -0.73
N LEU A 50 -13.29 -9.58 -0.09
CA LEU A 50 -11.85 -9.77 -0.21
C LEU A 50 -11.33 -10.87 0.74
N VAL A 51 -12.11 -11.28 1.73
CA VAL A 51 -11.70 -12.32 2.67
C VAL A 51 -11.82 -13.69 2.00
N ALA A 52 -12.95 -13.94 1.33
CA ALA A 52 -13.16 -15.14 0.53
C ALA A 52 -12.36 -15.15 -0.77
N ASP A 53 -12.09 -13.98 -1.35
CA ASP A 53 -11.28 -13.84 -2.57
C ASP A 53 -10.25 -12.71 -2.46
N PRO A 54 -9.11 -12.97 -1.77
CA PRO A 54 -8.05 -11.98 -1.55
C PRO A 54 -7.46 -11.42 -2.85
N ASP A 55 -7.51 -12.18 -3.95
CA ASP A 55 -6.91 -11.77 -5.22
C ASP A 55 -7.64 -10.59 -5.87
N LYS A 56 -8.88 -10.27 -5.45
CA LYS A 56 -9.57 -9.03 -5.83
C LYS A 56 -8.81 -7.76 -5.44
N ALA A 57 -7.93 -7.82 -4.44
CA ALA A 57 -7.05 -6.68 -4.10
C ALA A 57 -5.92 -6.43 -5.13
N LEU A 58 -5.78 -7.30 -6.13
CA LEU A 58 -4.88 -7.10 -7.27
C LEU A 58 -5.53 -6.34 -8.42
N ASP A 59 -6.85 -6.27 -8.44
CA ASP A 59 -7.58 -5.44 -9.39
C ASP A 59 -7.14 -3.97 -9.22
N PRO A 60 -6.77 -3.26 -10.29
CA PRO A 60 -6.23 -1.90 -10.20
C PRO A 60 -7.17 -0.90 -9.51
N ASP A 61 -8.49 -1.01 -9.73
CA ASP A 61 -9.46 -0.07 -9.18
C ASP A 61 -9.60 -0.28 -7.67
N ASN A 62 -9.68 -1.55 -7.24
CA ASN A 62 -9.68 -1.90 -5.81
C ASN A 62 -8.36 -1.48 -5.14
N ALA A 63 -7.22 -1.78 -5.77
CA ALA A 63 -5.90 -1.45 -5.24
C ALA A 63 -5.70 0.06 -5.10
N LEU A 64 -6.18 0.85 -6.08
CA LEU A 64 -6.12 2.31 -6.05
C LEU A 64 -7.02 2.87 -4.94
N PHE A 65 -8.25 2.36 -4.81
CA PHE A 65 -9.14 2.77 -3.73
C PHE A 65 -8.51 2.52 -2.36
N ILE A 66 -7.97 1.31 -2.15
CA ILE A 66 -7.30 0.91 -0.90
C ILE A 66 -6.12 1.83 -0.59
N LEU A 67 -5.30 2.16 -1.60
CA LEU A 67 -4.20 3.10 -1.47
C LEU A 67 -4.69 4.48 -1.01
N ILE A 68 -5.65 5.06 -1.73
CA ILE A 68 -6.14 6.42 -1.49
C ILE A 68 -6.85 6.52 -0.14
N ASP A 69 -7.76 5.60 0.17
CA ASP A 69 -8.49 5.57 1.44
C ASP A 69 -7.54 5.42 2.61
N GLY A 70 -6.56 4.52 2.50
CA GLY A 70 -5.56 4.28 3.52
C GLY A 70 -4.71 5.51 3.83
N PHE A 71 -4.23 6.23 2.81
CA PHE A 71 -3.50 7.50 2.99
C PHE A 71 -4.40 8.62 3.54
N LYS A 72 -5.64 8.72 3.07
CA LYS A 72 -6.57 9.78 3.47
C LYS A 72 -7.03 9.63 4.92
N ASN A 73 -7.30 8.41 5.34
CA ASN A 73 -7.93 8.11 6.63
C ASN A 73 -6.96 7.51 7.65
N GLY A 74 -5.73 7.19 7.25
CA GLY A 74 -4.70 6.64 8.14
C GLY A 74 -4.97 5.21 8.56
N VAL A 75 -5.59 4.40 7.69
CA VAL A 75 -6.09 3.06 8.02
C VAL A 75 -4.96 2.11 8.44
N PHE A 76 -3.76 2.24 7.87
CA PHE A 76 -2.68 1.26 8.08
C PHE A 76 -1.91 1.46 9.39
N THR A 77 -1.68 2.71 9.80
CA THR A 77 -0.80 3.05 10.94
C THR A 77 -1.39 4.10 11.89
N GLY A 78 -2.58 4.63 11.58
CA GLY A 78 -3.17 5.79 12.25
C GLY A 78 -2.62 7.13 11.78
N LYS A 79 -1.70 7.15 10.80
CA LYS A 79 -1.11 8.38 10.24
C LYS A 79 -1.68 8.68 8.86
N LYS A 80 -2.12 9.92 8.65
CA LYS A 80 -2.69 10.40 7.38
C LYS A 80 -1.64 11.11 6.55
N LEU A 81 -1.82 11.14 5.24
CA LEU A 81 -0.94 11.90 4.35
C LEU A 81 -0.87 13.38 4.77
N THR A 82 -2.02 13.95 5.16
CA THR A 82 -2.14 15.35 5.59
C THR A 82 -1.40 15.68 6.89
N ASP A 83 -1.01 14.67 7.67
CA ASP A 83 -0.16 14.88 8.85
C ASP A 83 1.26 15.32 8.44
N TYR A 84 1.67 15.07 7.19
CA TYR A 84 3.02 15.35 6.68
C TYR A 84 3.04 16.22 5.42
N VAL A 85 2.02 16.12 4.57
CA VAL A 85 1.90 16.85 3.31
C VAL A 85 0.57 17.57 3.27
N ASN A 86 0.61 18.90 3.37
CA ASN A 86 -0.55 19.78 3.40
C ASN A 86 -0.20 21.14 2.80
N SER A 87 -1.12 22.11 2.88
CA SER A 87 -0.93 23.44 2.30
C SER A 87 0.20 24.27 2.94
N ALA A 88 0.67 23.92 4.13
CA ALA A 88 1.69 24.66 4.87
C ALA A 88 3.06 23.97 4.86
N SER A 89 3.11 22.64 4.71
CA SER A 89 4.35 21.87 4.79
C SER A 89 4.30 20.60 3.95
N THR A 90 5.45 20.21 3.41
CA THR A 90 5.65 18.95 2.69
C THR A 90 6.82 18.19 3.29
N ASP A 91 6.54 17.08 3.96
CA ASP A 91 7.53 16.18 4.56
C ASP A 91 7.37 14.75 4.01
N PHE A 92 7.90 14.52 2.81
CA PHE A 92 7.84 13.20 2.16
C PHE A 92 8.61 12.12 2.91
N PHE A 93 9.62 12.47 3.71
CA PHE A 93 10.39 11.50 4.48
C PHE A 93 9.50 10.85 5.55
N HIS A 94 8.84 11.68 6.37
CA HIS A 94 7.95 11.16 7.41
C HIS A 94 6.61 10.67 6.86
N ALA A 95 6.20 11.09 5.65
CA ALA A 95 5.01 10.56 4.98
C ALA A 95 5.04 9.03 4.75
N ARG A 96 6.22 8.40 4.71
CA ARG A 96 6.36 6.93 4.69
C ARG A 96 5.57 6.25 5.82
N ARG A 97 5.42 6.94 6.95
CA ARG A 97 4.68 6.50 8.13
C ARG A 97 3.21 6.21 7.90
N CYS A 98 2.61 6.70 6.81
CA CYS A 98 1.23 6.39 6.46
C CYS A 98 1.05 4.91 6.13
N ILE A 99 2.10 4.23 5.64
CA ILE A 99 2.04 2.84 5.18
C ILE A 99 2.84 1.88 6.09
N ASN A 100 4.03 2.27 6.55
CA ASN A 100 4.89 1.42 7.40
C ASN A 100 5.75 2.30 8.32
N GLY A 101 6.88 1.81 8.85
CA GLY A 101 7.87 2.62 9.57
C GLY A 101 8.60 3.64 8.69
N LEU A 102 9.93 3.73 8.83
CA LEU A 102 10.77 4.62 8.01
C LEU A 102 11.72 3.81 7.11
N ASP A 103 11.41 2.54 6.88
CA ASP A 103 12.13 1.71 5.93
C ASP A 103 12.11 2.35 4.53
N HIS A 104 13.29 2.49 3.92
CA HIS A 104 13.49 3.11 2.62
C HIS A 104 12.94 4.55 2.48
N ALA A 105 12.66 5.25 3.59
CA ALA A 105 12.05 6.58 3.57
C ALA A 105 12.85 7.60 2.76
N GLU A 106 14.18 7.57 2.82
CA GLU A 106 15.03 8.49 2.04
C GLU A 106 14.87 8.28 0.53
N GLN A 107 14.84 7.02 0.08
CA GLN A 107 14.66 6.69 -1.33
C GLN A 107 13.26 7.08 -1.82
N ILE A 108 12.23 6.80 -1.02
CA ILE A 108 10.84 7.11 -1.35
C ILE A 108 10.61 8.63 -1.39
N LYS A 109 11.23 9.38 -0.45
CA LYS A 109 11.29 10.84 -0.50
C LYS A 109 11.89 11.32 -1.81
N GLY A 110 13.01 10.74 -2.24
CA GLY A 110 13.65 11.06 -3.52
C GLY A 110 12.67 10.93 -4.69
N PHE A 111 12.00 9.78 -4.81
CA PHE A 111 10.98 9.57 -5.85
C PHE A 111 9.82 10.57 -5.79
N ALA A 112 9.36 10.93 -4.58
CA ALA A 112 8.28 11.90 -4.43
C ALA A 112 8.71 13.32 -4.83
N ILE A 113 9.95 13.73 -4.54
CA ILE A 113 10.52 15.01 -4.96
C ILE A 113 10.64 15.05 -6.48
N ASP A 114 11.20 14.00 -7.10
CA ASP A 114 11.36 13.93 -8.55
C ASP A 114 10.00 14.01 -9.26
N PHE A 115 9.00 13.27 -8.76
CA PHE A 115 7.64 13.32 -9.29
C PHE A 115 7.02 14.71 -9.18
N LEU A 116 7.14 15.36 -8.02
CA LEU A 116 6.61 16.71 -7.81
C LEU A 116 7.29 17.73 -8.74
N SER A 117 8.62 17.62 -8.92
CA SER A 117 9.37 18.49 -9.82
C SER A 117 8.90 18.35 -11.27
N ASN A 118 8.65 17.13 -11.75
CA ASN A 118 8.16 16.90 -13.11
C ASN A 118 6.73 17.43 -13.28
N LEU A 119 5.87 17.22 -12.28
CA LEU A 119 4.51 17.74 -12.30
C LEU A 119 4.48 19.27 -12.38
N ASP A 120 5.34 19.95 -11.62
CA ASP A 120 5.47 21.41 -11.64
C ASP A 120 6.06 21.93 -12.96
N ALA A 121 6.85 21.11 -13.66
CA ALA A 121 7.35 21.38 -15.00
C ALA A 121 6.31 21.10 -16.12
N GLY A 122 5.20 20.43 -15.79
CA GLY A 122 4.18 20.01 -16.76
C GLY A 122 4.59 18.78 -17.59
N GLU A 123 5.51 17.97 -17.07
CA GLU A 123 6.03 16.73 -17.69
C GLU A 123 5.40 15.45 -17.13
#